data_AF-A0A0K8WKX6-F1
#
_entry.id   AF-A0A0K8WKX6-F1
#
_cell.length_a   1.000
_cell.length_b   1.000
_cell.length_c   1.000
_cell.angle_alpha   90.00
_cell.angle_beta   90.00
_cell.angle_gamma   90.00
#
_symmetry.space_group_name_H-M   'P 1'
#
loop_
_entity.id
_entity.type
_entity.pdbx_description
1 polymer ?
#
loop_
_entity_poly.entity_id
_entity_poly.type
_entity_poly.pdbx_seq_one_letter_code
_entity_poly.pdbx_strand_id
1 'polypeptide(L)'
;MMPFAEEDIPLKWIFQQDNDPKHTSRVAKEWLRVNGIEVMDWPAQSPDLNPIENLWEDVKKAVWNDKPKNNNELWTVVQQAWQNIPLKRCQSLLDSMKRRC
;
A
#
# COMPACT_ATOMS: atom_id res chain seq x y z
N MET A 1 -0.39 -4.15 10.48
CA MET A 1 -0.35 -4.96 9.24
C MET A 1 -0.44 -6.45 9.58
N MET A 2 0.40 -6.98 10.49
CA MET A 2 0.40 -8.40 10.85
C MET A 2 -0.82 -8.93 11.65
N PRO A 3 -1.47 -8.18 12.58
CA PRO A 3 -2.69 -8.71 13.22
C PRO A 3 -3.83 -8.89 12.19
N PHE A 4 -3.95 -7.93 11.26
CA PHE A 4 -5.02 -7.93 10.25
C PHE A 4 -4.85 -9.03 9.20
N ALA A 5 -3.63 -9.27 8.69
CA ALA A 5 -3.44 -10.25 7.62
C ALA A 5 -3.66 -11.69 8.10
N GLU A 6 -3.27 -12.02 9.33
CA GLU A 6 -3.46 -13.36 9.91
C GLU A 6 -4.91 -13.61 10.33
N GLU A 7 -5.64 -12.59 10.78
CA GLU A 7 -7.03 -12.70 11.22
C GLU A 7 -8.04 -12.60 10.06
N ASP A 8 -7.80 -11.73 9.08
CA ASP A 8 -8.79 -11.33 8.08
C ASP A 8 -8.49 -11.81 6.64
N ILE A 9 -7.30 -12.37 6.37
CA ILE A 9 -6.91 -12.87 5.04
C ILE A 9 -6.64 -14.39 5.12
N PRO A 10 -7.69 -15.24 5.12
CA PRO A 10 -7.56 -16.70 5.29
C PRO A 10 -6.92 -17.43 4.10
N LEU A 11 -6.54 -16.71 3.04
CA LEU A 11 -5.91 -17.24 1.84
C LEU A 11 -4.40 -17.01 1.86
N LYS A 12 -3.65 -17.85 1.14
CA LYS A 12 -2.22 -17.63 0.92
C LYS A 12 -2.00 -16.25 0.28
N TRP A 13 -1.30 -15.36 0.99
CA TRP A 13 -0.97 -14.01 0.55
C TRP A 13 0.53 -13.87 0.35
N ILE A 14 0.92 -12.91 -0.48
CA ILE A 14 2.32 -12.54 -0.71
C ILE A 14 2.43 -11.04 -0.44
N PHE A 15 3.44 -10.65 0.34
CA PHE A 15 3.72 -9.26 0.65
C PHE A 15 4.45 -8.59 -0.51
N GLN A 16 3.93 -7.46 -0.98
CA GLN A 16 4.61 -6.60 -1.94
C GLN A 16 5.14 -5.35 -1.21
N GLN A 17 6.41 -5.04 -1.44
CA GLN A 17 7.05 -3.80 -1.01
C GLN A 17 8.03 -3.37 -2.11
N ASP A 18 8.36 -2.08 -2.16
CA ASP A 18 9.39 -1.59 -3.07
C ASP A 18 10.81 -1.92 -2.56
N ASN A 19 11.81 -1.57 -3.37
CA ASN A 19 13.22 -1.82 -3.08
C ASN A 19 13.92 -0.66 -2.34
N ASP A 20 13.22 0.22 -1.61
CA ASP A 20 13.87 1.24 -0.78
C ASP A 20 14.88 0.56 0.18
N PRO A 21 16.09 1.12 0.36
CA PRO A 21 17.11 0.56 1.24
C PRO A 21 16.63 0.18 2.65
N LYS A 22 15.60 0.86 3.18
CA LYS A 22 15.01 0.55 4.49
C LYS A 22 14.28 -0.81 4.47
N HIS A 23 13.52 -1.08 3.41
CA HIS A 23 12.76 -2.32 3.21
C HIS A 23 13.66 -3.50 2.86
N THR A 24 14.81 -3.24 2.23
CA THR A 24 15.78 -4.28 1.84
C THR A 24 16.92 -4.49 2.83
N SER A 25 16.92 -3.75 3.94
CA SER A 25 17.92 -3.86 5.02
C SER A 25 17.94 -5.27 5.63
N ARG A 26 19.08 -5.68 6.18
CA ARG A 26 19.23 -6.99 6.85
C ARG A 26 18.21 -7.17 7.97
N VAL A 27 17.95 -6.12 8.75
CA VAL A 27 17.00 -6.16 9.87
C VAL A 27 15.59 -6.39 9.37
N ALA A 28 15.16 -5.66 8.33
CA ALA A 28 13.82 -5.82 7.75
C ALA A 28 13.63 -7.22 7.14
N LYS A 29 14.61 -7.69 6.34
CA LYS A 29 14.56 -9.03 5.74
C LYS A 29 14.50 -10.15 6.77
N GLU A 30 15.31 -10.04 7.83
CA GLU A 30 15.32 -11.05 8.89
C GLU A 30 13.99 -11.06 9.66
N TRP A 31 13.42 -9.89 9.95
CA TRP A 31 12.12 -9.80 10.59
C TRP A 31 11.02 -10.44 9.73
N LEU A 32 10.98 -10.15 8.43
CA LEU A 32 10.01 -10.76 7.50
C LEU A 32 10.16 -12.29 7.46
N ARG A 33 11.41 -12.78 7.42
CA ARG A 33 11.72 -14.22 7.42
C ARG A 33 11.27 -14.90 8.71
N VAL A 34 11.56 -14.32 9.88
CA VAL A 34 11.20 -14.89 11.20
C VAL A 34 9.68 -14.96 11.38
N ASN A 35 8.94 -14.02 10.79
CA ASN A 35 7.48 -14.02 10.80
C ASN A 35 6.85 -14.85 9.66
N GLY A 36 7.65 -15.57 8.86
CA GLY A 36 7.14 -16.43 7.78
C GLY A 36 6.47 -15.67 6.64
N ILE A 37 6.79 -14.39 6.46
CA ILE A 37 6.17 -13.52 5.45
C ILE A 37 6.85 -13.74 4.10
N GLU A 38 6.11 -14.28 3.14
CA GLU A 38 6.56 -14.42 1.75
C GLU A 38 6.55 -13.03 1.08
N VAL A 39 7.70 -12.58 0.57
CA VAL A 39 7.86 -11.28 -0.09
C VAL A 39 7.97 -11.50 -1.59
N MET A 40 7.21 -10.75 -2.38
CA MET A 40 7.26 -10.77 -3.83
C MET A 40 8.58 -10.19 -4.33
N ASP A 41 9.23 -10.86 -5.27
CA ASP A 41 10.36 -10.28 -6.01
C ASP A 41 9.87 -9.09 -6.84
N TRP A 42 10.48 -7.92 -6.62
CA TRP A 42 10.08 -6.69 -7.26
C TRP A 42 11.22 -6.08 -8.07
N PRO A 43 11.02 -5.66 -9.33
CA PRO A 43 12.04 -4.96 -10.10
C PRO A 43 12.37 -3.60 -9.47
N ALA A 44 13.64 -3.22 -9.49
CA ALA A 44 14.07 -1.90 -9.04
C ALA A 44 13.53 -0.81 -9.97
N GLN A 45 13.17 0.36 -9.40
CA GLN A 45 12.74 1.55 -10.14
C GLN A 45 11.45 1.37 -10.97
N SER A 46 10.48 0.57 -10.49
CA SER A 46 9.17 0.41 -11.11
C SER A 46 8.02 1.00 -10.27
N PRO A 47 7.96 2.34 -10.08
CA PRO A 47 6.87 2.98 -9.35
C PRO A 47 5.53 2.85 -10.10
N ASP A 48 5.57 2.70 -11.42
CA ASP A 48 4.43 2.44 -12.31
C ASP A 48 3.73 1.10 -12.01
N LEU A 49 4.45 0.18 -11.38
CA LEU A 49 3.95 -1.10 -10.94
C LEU A 49 3.39 -1.06 -9.52
N ASN A 50 3.53 0.02 -8.74
CA ASN A 50 3.01 0.03 -7.37
C ASN A 50 1.54 0.53 -7.33
N PRO A 51 0.53 -0.35 -7.16
CA PRO A 51 -0.86 0.06 -7.17
C PRO A 51 -1.20 1.00 -6.00
N ILE A 52 -0.43 0.98 -4.90
CA ILE A 52 -0.69 1.86 -3.75
C ILE A 52 -0.46 3.34 -4.09
N GLU A 53 0.44 3.65 -5.02
CA GLU A 53 0.71 5.03 -5.46
C GLU A 53 -0.53 5.66 -6.09
N ASN A 54 -1.33 4.86 -6.80
CA ASN A 54 -2.58 5.31 -7.40
C ASN A 54 -3.64 5.61 -6.33
N LEU A 55 -3.67 4.82 -5.24
CA LEU A 55 -4.56 5.09 -4.10
C LEU A 55 -4.12 6.34 -3.34
N TRP A 56 -2.81 6.54 -3.17
CA TRP A 56 -2.29 7.79 -2.60
C TRP A 56 -2.62 9.02 -3.43
N GLU A 57 -2.70 8.90 -4.76
CA GLU A 57 -3.17 9.98 -5.62
C GLU A 57 -4.62 10.36 -5.31
N ASP A 58 -5.50 9.37 -5.10
CA ASP A 58 -6.91 9.61 -4.73
C ASP A 58 -7.01 10.32 -3.37
N VAL A 59 -6.18 9.93 -2.39
CA VAL A 59 -6.09 10.63 -1.08
C VAL A 59 -5.54 12.05 -1.22
N LYS A 60 -4.48 12.24 -2.02
CA LYS A 60 -3.90 13.58 -2.28
C LYS A 60 -4.92 14.52 -2.91
N LYS A 61 -5.76 14.04 -3.82
CA LYS A 61 -6.86 14.82 -4.42
C LYS A 61 -7.89 15.24 -3.37
N ALA A 62 -8.25 14.35 -2.44
CA ALA A 62 -9.16 14.69 -1.35
C ALA A 62 -8.58 15.80 -0.45
N VAL A 63 -7.30 15.66 -0.05
CA VAL A 63 -6.59 16.69 0.73
C VAL A 63 -6.51 18.03 -0.01
N TRP A 64 -6.22 18.00 -1.31
CA TRP A 64 -6.16 19.20 -2.14
C TRP A 64 -7.50 19.94 -2.22
N ASN A 65 -8.60 19.19 -2.30
CA ASN A 65 -9.94 19.76 -2.39
C ASN A 65 -10.41 20.33 -1.05
N ASP A 66 -10.15 19.63 0.06
CA ASP A 66 -10.62 20.02 1.38
C ASP A 66 -9.79 21.15 2.01
N LYS A 67 -8.51 21.28 1.62
CA LYS A 67 -7.57 22.33 2.05
C LYS A 67 -7.47 22.45 3.59
N PRO A 68 -7.08 21.37 4.28
CA PRO A 68 -6.93 21.38 5.72
C PRO A 68 -5.89 22.41 6.16
N LYS A 69 -6.15 23.10 7.28
CA LYS A 69 -5.33 24.22 7.75
C LYS A 69 -4.38 23.86 8.89
N ASN A 70 -4.53 22.67 9.45
CA ASN A 70 -3.69 22.16 10.53
C ASN A 70 -3.60 20.62 10.47
N ASN A 71 -2.72 20.07 11.31
CA ASN A 71 -2.43 18.63 11.31
C ASN A 71 -3.66 17.78 11.68
N ASN A 72 -4.55 18.25 12.54
CA ASN A 72 -5.73 17.49 12.95
C ASN A 72 -6.76 17.40 11.83
N GLU A 73 -6.98 18.51 11.12
CA GLU A 73 -7.81 18.53 9.92
C GLU A 73 -7.21 17.65 8.82
N LEU A 74 -5.90 17.77 8.58
CA LEU A 74 -5.21 16.93 7.59
C LEU A 74 -5.37 15.44 7.90
N TRP A 75 -5.15 15.05 9.16
CA TRP A 75 -5.32 13.66 9.59
C TRP A 75 -6.74 13.16 9.37
N THR A 76 -7.73 13.99 9.72
CA THR A 76 -9.15 13.68 9.52
C THR A 76 -9.46 13.43 8.04
N VAL A 77 -9.01 14.32 7.15
CA VAL A 77 -9.24 14.20 5.70
C VAL A 77 -8.56 12.97 5.14
N VAL A 78 -7.32 12.68 5.54
CA VAL A 78 -6.60 11.49 5.08
C VAL A 78 -7.32 10.21 5.51
N GLN A 79 -7.77 10.12 6.77
CA GLN A 79 -8.51 8.96 7.27
C GLN A 79 -9.83 8.76 6.53
N GLN A 80 -10.61 9.83 6.36
CA GLN A 80 -11.89 9.77 5.64
C GLN A 80 -11.68 9.40 4.17
N ALA A 81 -10.72 10.02 3.50
CA ALA A 81 -10.40 9.72 2.10
C ALA A 81 -10.01 8.24 1.94
N TRP A 82 -9.15 7.73 2.82
CA TRP A 82 -8.71 6.34 2.81
C TRP A 82 -9.87 5.35 3.04
N GLN A 83 -10.71 5.60 4.06
CA GLN A 83 -11.86 4.74 4.37
C GLN A 83 -12.91 4.74 3.26
N ASN A 84 -13.01 5.84 2.49
CA ASN A 84 -13.97 5.98 1.41
C ASN A 84 -13.46 5.46 0.06
N ILE A 85 -12.23 4.93 -0.02
CA ILE A 85 -11.74 4.29 -1.25
C ILE A 85 -12.61 3.05 -1.55
N PRO A 86 -13.34 3.03 -2.68
CA PRO A 86 -14.22 1.89 -2.98
C PRO A 86 -13.39 0.63 -3.27
N LEU A 87 -13.87 -0.53 -2.81
CA LEU A 87 -13.21 -1.81 -3.11
C LEU A 87 -13.04 -2.04 -4.63
N LYS A 88 -14.01 -1.58 -5.43
CA LYS A 88 -13.95 -1.62 -6.91
C LYS A 88 -12.74 -0.86 -7.47
N ARG A 89 -12.32 0.24 -6.82
CA ARG A 89 -11.12 0.99 -7.20
C ARG A 89 -9.88 0.14 -6.98
N CYS A 90 -9.73 -0.47 -5.81
CA CYS A 90 -8.65 -1.41 -5.51
C CYS A 90 -8.60 -2.55 -6.52
N GLN A 91 -9.75 -3.19 -6.81
CA GLN A 91 -9.82 -4.27 -7.79
C GLN A 91 -9.38 -3.81 -9.19
N SER A 92 -9.84 -2.64 -9.65
CA SER A 92 -9.48 -2.13 -10.98
C SER A 92 -7.98 -1.87 -11.14
N LEU A 93 -7.30 -1.46 -10.05
CA LEU A 93 -5.85 -1.26 -10.05
C LEU A 93 -5.13 -2.61 -10.14
N LEU A 94 -5.55 -3.60 -9.36
CA LEU A 94 -5.02 -4.96 -9.44
C LEU A 94 -5.23 -5.59 -10.82
N ASP A 95 -6.42 -5.44 -11.42
CA ASP A 95 -6.69 -5.95 -12.76
C ASP A 95 -5.83 -5.25 -13.82
N SER A 96 -5.51 -3.97 -13.62
CA SER A 96 -4.63 -3.23 -14.52
C SER A 96 -3.18 -3.69 -14.47
N MET A 97 -2.73 -4.26 -13.36
CA MET A 97 -1.36 -4.75 -13.18
C MET A 97 -1.00 -5.82 -14.21
N LYS A 98 -1.92 -6.75 -14.52
CA LYS A 98 -1.73 -7.79 -15.55
C LYS A 98 -1.38 -7.27 -16.95
N ARG A 99 -1.60 -5.97 -17.21
CA ARG A 99 -1.26 -5.32 -18.48
C ARG A 99 0.08 -4.56 -18.45
N ARG A 100 0.67 -4.41 -17.25
CA ARG A 100 1.92 -3.66 -17.01
C ARG A 100 3.11 -4.58 -16.72
N CYS A 101 2.84 -5.83 -16.33
CA CYS A 101 3.85 -6.88 -16.15
C CYS A 101 3.88 -7.89 -17.30
#